data_AF-A0AA39V4I3-F1
#
_entry.id   AF-A0AA39V4I3-F1
#
_cell.length_a   1.000
_cell.length_b   1.000
_cell.length_c   1.000
_cell.angle_alpha   90.00
_cell.angle_beta   90.00
_cell.angle_gamma   90.00
#
_symmetry.space_group_name_H-M   'P 1'
#
loop_
_entity.id
_entity.type
_entity.pdbx_description
1 polymer ?
#
loop_
_entity_poly.entity_id
_entity_poly.type
_entity_poly.pdbx_seq_one_letter_code
_entity_poly.pdbx_strand_id
1 'polypeptide(L)'
;MATERNQRDQEREINLLLRRAKESTEKGSPPRKAALQKLIDLAHSSSAHFKILAAQNIKFFFADFPDLEEDAINAVYDICEDQSSKVRTEGYNAITGLSAADNDWVKRNTDVLLQLLQSEEPEEVTVIKTALREHLVMAPSVTLGVLFDQIIPTDDSMDQEEIAIRERLRGLVLAFMTNEAKETINQNPKLNNQFAEGLTLAIPRLADDEAASFIRDHILPLSMFSSRSHQGDLLLQAMIRKLEASDLKRSPLSPTTRSYLSLAHHLTVDKKISSPLDLLKFYYGSLTSKITLMRLSQDDQTLVLCQLAEILAACEEDLKNTRLPEREQLQKQVYAVVDVSPIFFERLGSSVDSKERSRKACELLLNSCIQRKAQQDPHWTVPTSINSAVQALSAKTSNQALQLLIRSLAPTEVPIPTATTGPSNVTNIPASLPPKPAARASVDVSRKMRISGRDADHVMKDVSPQANPSKRNLPREDPPRYQKRAKTGNGPGLSLLNRLADSALPSPREPIEQSARRTPQQRLPDNSMDVDGPPEGGYSIKGAAKMESTNAVGTGRQQQRPPPSLIDRLESERNNTSGVGDTFGSRGKQKRW
;
A
#
# COMPACT_ATOMS: atom_id res chain seq x y z
N MET A 1 -39.53 10.03 -44.54
CA MET A 1 -39.92 8.83 -45.33
C MET A 1 -38.77 8.25 -46.15
N ALA A 2 -38.25 8.92 -47.18
CA ALA A 2 -37.22 8.32 -48.06
C ALA A 2 -35.91 7.97 -47.32
N THR A 3 -35.41 8.87 -46.47
CA THR A 3 -34.23 8.66 -45.61
C THR A 3 -34.43 7.53 -44.59
N GLU A 4 -35.60 7.47 -43.93
CA GLU A 4 -35.94 6.39 -42.98
C GLU A 4 -36.06 5.02 -43.65
N ARG A 5 -36.50 4.97 -44.91
CA ARG A 5 -36.56 3.72 -45.69
C ARG A 5 -35.15 3.24 -46.01
N ASN A 6 -34.28 4.15 -46.47
CA ASN A 6 -32.86 3.87 -46.72
C ASN A 6 -32.13 3.36 -45.45
N GLN A 7 -32.37 3.99 -44.29
CA GLN A 7 -31.79 3.53 -43.02
C GLN A 7 -32.25 2.11 -42.63
N ARG A 8 -33.53 1.77 -42.82
CA ARG A 8 -34.04 0.41 -42.54
C ARG A 8 -33.47 -0.64 -43.50
N ASP A 9 -33.28 -0.28 -44.77
CA ASP A 9 -32.70 -1.20 -45.75
C ASP A 9 -31.19 -1.40 -45.48
N GLN A 10 -30.45 -0.35 -45.13
CA GLN A 10 -29.07 -0.43 -44.63
C GLN A 10 -28.97 -1.27 -43.34
N GLU A 11 -29.88 -1.09 -42.39
CA GLU A 11 -29.94 -1.88 -41.14
C GLU A 11 -30.16 -3.38 -41.42
N ARG A 12 -31.01 -3.74 -42.38
CA ARG A 12 -31.20 -5.14 -42.79
C ARG A 12 -29.92 -5.71 -43.39
N GLU A 13 -29.24 -4.96 -44.25
CA GLU A 13 -27.99 -5.39 -44.88
C GLU A 13 -26.91 -5.65 -43.81
N ILE A 14 -26.73 -4.73 -42.86
CA ILE A 14 -25.79 -4.89 -41.74
C ILE A 14 -26.16 -6.13 -40.91
N ASN A 15 -27.44 -6.29 -40.53
CA ASN A 15 -27.87 -7.44 -39.73
C ASN A 15 -27.68 -8.79 -40.46
N LEU A 16 -27.89 -8.84 -41.78
CA LEU A 16 -27.60 -10.02 -42.60
C LEU A 16 -26.10 -10.34 -42.65
N LEU A 17 -25.25 -9.31 -42.75
CA LEU A 17 -23.79 -9.44 -42.73
C LEU A 17 -23.32 -9.97 -41.36
N LEU A 18 -23.78 -9.35 -40.26
CA LEU A 18 -23.46 -9.79 -38.89
C LEU A 18 -23.94 -11.21 -38.61
N ARG A 19 -25.12 -11.58 -39.09
CA ARG A 19 -25.64 -12.95 -38.98
C ARG A 19 -24.73 -13.95 -39.70
N ARG A 20 -24.41 -13.70 -40.98
CA ARG A 20 -23.49 -14.57 -41.75
C ARG A 20 -22.12 -14.71 -41.09
N ALA A 21 -21.60 -13.63 -40.51
CA ALA A 21 -20.33 -13.65 -39.79
C ALA A 21 -20.40 -14.46 -38.49
N LYS A 22 -21.51 -14.39 -37.75
CA LYS A 22 -21.75 -15.23 -36.54
C LYS A 22 -21.99 -16.70 -36.87
N GLU A 23 -22.59 -17.01 -38.03
CA GLU A 23 -22.78 -18.38 -38.54
C GLU A 23 -21.46 -18.99 -39.08
N SER A 24 -20.44 -18.19 -39.37
CA SER A 24 -19.10 -18.67 -39.75
C SER A 24 -18.32 -19.13 -38.51
N THR A 25 -17.96 -20.42 -38.48
CA THR A 25 -17.21 -21.07 -37.41
C THR A 25 -15.69 -20.91 -37.52
N GLU A 26 -15.19 -20.54 -38.69
CA GLU A 26 -13.77 -20.32 -38.96
C GLU A 26 -13.35 -18.94 -38.45
N LYS A 27 -12.53 -18.93 -37.38
CA LYS A 27 -11.86 -17.71 -36.90
C LYS A 27 -10.95 -17.15 -38.00
N GLY A 28 -10.91 -15.84 -38.14
CA GLY A 28 -10.14 -15.17 -39.20
C GLY A 28 -10.81 -15.17 -40.58
N SER A 29 -12.03 -15.72 -40.74
CA SER A 29 -12.65 -15.84 -42.06
C SER A 29 -13.01 -14.48 -42.69
N PRO A 30 -12.99 -14.34 -44.04
CA PRO A 30 -13.29 -13.07 -44.71
C PRO A 30 -14.65 -12.45 -44.35
N PRO A 31 -15.76 -13.20 -44.16
CA PRO A 31 -17.02 -12.64 -43.69
C PRO A 31 -16.94 -12.04 -42.29
N ARG A 32 -16.14 -12.63 -41.39
CA ARG A 32 -15.93 -12.10 -40.03
C ARG A 32 -15.05 -10.85 -40.05
N LYS A 33 -14.04 -10.80 -40.93
CA LYS A 33 -13.22 -9.59 -41.11
C LYS A 33 -14.05 -8.42 -41.65
N ALA A 34 -14.85 -8.68 -42.69
CA ALA A 34 -15.77 -7.69 -43.24
C ALA A 34 -16.80 -7.21 -42.21
N ALA A 35 -17.25 -8.07 -41.29
CA ALA A 35 -18.12 -7.68 -40.19
C ALA A 35 -17.43 -6.75 -39.19
N LEU A 36 -16.21 -7.08 -38.74
CA LEU A 36 -15.46 -6.23 -37.82
C LEU A 36 -15.18 -4.85 -38.46
N GLN A 37 -14.64 -4.82 -39.68
CA GLN A 37 -14.38 -3.57 -40.40
C GLN A 37 -15.66 -2.75 -40.54
N LYS A 38 -16.79 -3.39 -40.88
CA LYS A 38 -18.05 -2.66 -41.03
C LYS A 38 -18.57 -2.10 -39.71
N LEU A 39 -18.31 -2.76 -38.58
CA LEU A 39 -18.68 -2.26 -37.26
C LEU A 39 -17.80 -1.09 -36.83
N ILE A 40 -16.50 -1.12 -37.16
CA ILE A 40 -15.58 0.01 -36.99
C ILE A 40 -16.13 1.24 -37.75
N ASP A 41 -16.46 1.11 -39.05
CA ASP A 41 -17.06 2.20 -39.84
C ASP A 41 -18.35 2.77 -39.21
N LEU A 42 -19.15 1.91 -38.55
CA LEU A 42 -20.44 2.29 -37.97
C LEU A 42 -20.29 3.03 -36.63
N ALA A 43 -19.16 2.89 -35.92
CA ALA A 43 -18.85 3.66 -34.72
C ALA A 43 -18.76 5.18 -35.01
N HIS A 44 -18.28 5.55 -36.21
CA HIS A 44 -18.20 6.94 -36.68
C HIS A 44 -19.48 7.43 -37.37
N SER A 45 -20.54 6.62 -37.43
CA SER A 45 -21.81 6.98 -38.05
C SER A 45 -22.49 8.16 -37.36
N SER A 46 -23.14 9.05 -38.13
CA SER A 46 -23.99 10.11 -37.56
C SER A 46 -25.30 9.59 -36.92
N SER A 47 -25.55 8.27 -36.98
CA SER A 47 -26.74 7.62 -36.41
C SER A 47 -26.39 6.94 -35.09
N ALA A 48 -26.95 7.44 -33.99
CA ALA A 48 -26.80 6.83 -32.65
C ALA A 48 -27.18 5.33 -32.64
N HIS A 49 -28.19 4.93 -33.42
CA HIS A 49 -28.60 3.53 -33.57
C HIS A 49 -27.47 2.65 -34.15
N PHE A 50 -26.74 3.14 -35.14
CA PHE A 50 -25.62 2.39 -35.73
C PHE A 50 -24.38 2.38 -34.84
N LYS A 51 -24.13 3.43 -34.06
CA LYS A 51 -23.07 3.42 -33.02
C LYS A 51 -23.36 2.39 -31.93
N ILE A 52 -24.61 2.31 -31.45
CA ILE A 52 -25.05 1.29 -30.48
C ILE A 52 -24.92 -0.11 -31.08
N LEU A 53 -25.35 -0.31 -32.32
CA LEU A 53 -25.18 -1.58 -33.04
C LEU A 53 -23.70 -1.99 -33.16
N ALA A 54 -22.79 -1.03 -33.39
CA ALA A 54 -21.35 -1.25 -33.39
C ALA A 54 -20.85 -1.72 -32.01
N ALA A 55 -21.07 -0.92 -30.97
CA ALA A 55 -20.69 -1.20 -29.59
C ALA A 55 -21.11 -2.61 -29.13
N GLN A 56 -22.35 -3.00 -29.41
CA GLN A 56 -22.90 -4.29 -29.01
C GLN A 56 -22.27 -5.49 -29.72
N ASN A 57 -21.67 -5.32 -30.90
CA ASN A 57 -21.27 -6.42 -31.77
C ASN A 57 -19.76 -6.55 -32.04
N ILE A 58 -18.93 -5.51 -31.87
CA ILE A 58 -17.48 -5.57 -32.15
C ILE A 58 -16.81 -6.75 -31.42
N LYS A 59 -17.13 -6.95 -30.14
CA LYS A 59 -16.61 -8.03 -29.28
C LYS A 59 -16.76 -9.47 -29.83
N PHE A 60 -17.71 -9.72 -30.75
CA PHE A 60 -17.90 -11.06 -31.33
C PHE A 60 -16.87 -11.42 -32.41
N PHE A 61 -16.11 -10.44 -32.89
CA PHE A 61 -15.16 -10.58 -33.99
C PHE A 61 -13.76 -10.06 -33.66
N PHE A 62 -13.64 -9.19 -32.64
CA PHE A 62 -12.41 -8.55 -32.18
C PHE A 62 -11.19 -9.50 -32.14
N ALA A 63 -11.19 -10.48 -31.23
CA ALA A 63 -10.08 -11.40 -30.97
C ALA A 63 -9.81 -12.44 -32.09
N ASP A 64 -10.40 -12.28 -33.27
CA ASP A 64 -10.06 -13.05 -34.46
C ASP A 64 -9.15 -12.28 -35.44
N PHE A 65 -8.94 -10.98 -35.23
CA PHE A 65 -8.21 -10.09 -36.14
C PHE A 65 -7.23 -9.15 -35.39
N PRO A 66 -6.07 -9.66 -34.94
CA PRO A 66 -5.04 -8.85 -34.29
C PRO A 66 -4.57 -7.63 -35.09
N ASP A 67 -4.71 -7.68 -36.42
CA ASP A 67 -4.39 -6.56 -37.31
C ASP A 67 -5.43 -5.43 -37.33
N LEU A 68 -6.57 -5.61 -36.65
CA LEU A 68 -7.66 -4.63 -36.51
C LEU A 68 -8.00 -4.30 -35.05
N GLU A 69 -7.25 -4.81 -34.06
CA GLU A 69 -7.59 -4.65 -32.64
C GLU A 69 -7.51 -3.19 -32.17
N GLU A 70 -6.42 -2.47 -32.46
CA GLU A 70 -6.33 -1.04 -32.10
C GLU A 70 -7.42 -0.21 -32.79
N ASP A 71 -7.72 -0.44 -34.07
CA ASP A 71 -8.80 0.27 -34.79
C ASP A 71 -10.17 0.00 -34.13
N ALA A 72 -10.42 -1.25 -33.72
CA ALA A 72 -11.65 -1.63 -33.03
C ALA A 72 -11.74 -1.07 -31.60
N ILE A 73 -10.61 -0.97 -30.86
CA ILE A 73 -10.57 -0.35 -29.54
C ILE A 73 -10.81 1.15 -29.64
N ASN A 74 -10.14 1.83 -30.58
CA ASN A 74 -10.26 3.27 -30.77
C ASN A 74 -11.68 3.64 -31.21
N ALA A 75 -12.29 2.85 -32.10
CA ALA A 75 -13.70 2.99 -32.45
C ALA A 75 -14.66 2.85 -31.24
N VAL A 76 -14.34 2.01 -30.25
CA VAL A 76 -15.12 1.93 -29.01
C VAL A 76 -14.86 3.11 -28.08
N TYR A 77 -13.63 3.62 -28.00
CA TYR A 77 -13.32 4.84 -27.23
C TYR A 77 -14.02 6.08 -27.84
N ASP A 78 -14.11 6.18 -29.17
CA ASP A 78 -14.90 7.22 -29.87
C ASP A 78 -16.40 7.14 -29.54
N ILE A 79 -16.93 5.94 -29.28
CA ILE A 79 -18.31 5.73 -28.81
C ILE A 79 -18.45 6.18 -27.34
N CYS A 80 -17.43 5.98 -26.51
CA CYS A 80 -17.38 6.48 -25.13
C CYS A 80 -17.30 8.02 -25.04
N GLU A 81 -16.81 8.71 -26.07
CA GLU A 81 -16.85 10.18 -26.17
C GLU A 81 -18.10 10.74 -26.90
N ASP A 82 -19.09 9.90 -27.27
CA ASP A 82 -20.26 10.36 -28.01
C ASP A 82 -21.09 11.39 -27.21
N GLN A 83 -21.75 12.32 -27.91
CA GLN A 83 -22.58 13.35 -27.29
C GLN A 83 -23.82 12.77 -26.57
N SER A 84 -24.32 11.61 -27.01
CA SER A 84 -25.45 10.91 -26.41
C SER A 84 -24.99 9.98 -25.28
N SER A 85 -25.43 10.27 -24.05
CA SER A 85 -25.19 9.41 -22.87
C SER A 85 -25.58 7.93 -23.09
N LYS A 86 -26.64 7.67 -23.87
CA LYS A 86 -27.06 6.31 -24.24
C LYS A 86 -26.05 5.60 -25.13
N VAL A 87 -25.37 6.33 -26.01
CA VAL A 87 -24.31 5.78 -26.87
C VAL A 87 -23.05 5.52 -26.04
N ARG A 88 -22.65 6.49 -25.18
CA ARG A 88 -21.52 6.32 -24.24
C ARG A 88 -21.68 5.10 -23.34
N THR A 89 -22.88 4.92 -22.79
CA THR A 89 -23.27 3.78 -21.95
C THR A 89 -23.04 2.43 -22.66
N GLU A 90 -23.43 2.33 -23.93
CA GLU A 90 -23.17 1.12 -24.74
C GLU A 90 -21.67 0.96 -25.06
N GLY A 91 -20.93 2.07 -25.22
CA GLY A 91 -19.47 2.08 -25.29
C GLY A 91 -18.81 1.50 -24.03
N TYR A 92 -19.24 1.90 -22.82
CA TYR A 92 -18.72 1.34 -21.57
C TYR A 92 -18.98 -0.17 -21.46
N ASN A 93 -20.15 -0.63 -21.90
CA ASN A 93 -20.47 -2.06 -21.99
C ASN A 93 -19.63 -2.79 -23.08
N ALA A 94 -19.27 -2.09 -24.17
CA ALA A 94 -18.40 -2.61 -25.20
C ALA A 94 -16.96 -2.77 -24.71
N ILE A 95 -16.43 -1.83 -23.91
CA ILE A 95 -15.12 -1.95 -23.23
C ILE A 95 -15.04 -3.26 -22.45
N THR A 96 -16.01 -3.57 -21.59
CA THR A 96 -16.00 -4.84 -20.85
C THR A 96 -16.19 -6.05 -21.75
N GLY A 97 -17.00 -5.93 -22.81
CA GLY A 97 -17.14 -6.96 -23.82
C GLY A 97 -15.85 -7.28 -24.59
N LEU A 98 -15.02 -6.27 -24.83
CA LEU A 98 -13.70 -6.40 -25.43
C LEU A 98 -12.72 -7.07 -24.47
N SER A 99 -12.61 -6.58 -23.23
CA SER A 99 -11.78 -7.21 -22.18
C SER A 99 -12.15 -8.68 -21.93
N ALA A 100 -13.42 -9.04 -22.08
CA ALA A 100 -13.89 -10.42 -21.95
C ALA A 100 -13.54 -11.30 -23.17
N ALA A 101 -13.41 -10.69 -24.37
CA ALA A 101 -13.00 -11.37 -25.59
C ALA A 101 -11.49 -11.59 -25.64
N ASP A 102 -10.71 -10.63 -25.14
CA ASP A 102 -9.26 -10.71 -24.96
C ASP A 102 -8.82 -9.99 -23.68
N ASN A 103 -8.10 -10.73 -22.82
CA ASN A 103 -7.72 -10.28 -21.48
C ASN A 103 -6.50 -9.35 -21.47
N ASP A 104 -5.70 -9.32 -22.54
CA ASP A 104 -4.53 -8.41 -22.62
C ASP A 104 -4.96 -6.93 -22.57
N TRP A 105 -6.20 -6.65 -23.00
CA TRP A 105 -6.81 -5.33 -22.96
C TRP A 105 -7.34 -4.90 -21.58
N VAL A 106 -7.50 -5.83 -20.62
CA VAL A 106 -8.06 -5.55 -19.28
C VAL A 106 -7.33 -4.38 -18.61
N LYS A 107 -6.00 -4.32 -18.70
CA LYS A 107 -5.21 -3.30 -17.98
C LYS A 107 -5.54 -1.89 -18.48
N ARG A 108 -5.47 -1.69 -19.81
CA ARG A 108 -5.76 -0.40 -20.48
C ARG A 108 -7.23 -0.02 -20.31
N ASN A 109 -8.13 -0.98 -20.48
CA ASN A 109 -9.56 -0.78 -20.34
C ASN A 109 -9.99 -0.48 -18.90
N THR A 110 -9.33 -1.08 -17.90
CA THR A 110 -9.55 -0.71 -16.49
C THR A 110 -9.16 0.74 -16.25
N ASP A 111 -7.98 1.18 -16.71
CA ASP A 111 -7.55 2.57 -16.52
C ASP A 111 -8.52 3.56 -17.17
N VAL A 112 -8.94 3.29 -18.41
CA VAL A 112 -9.99 4.05 -19.11
C VAL A 112 -11.28 4.13 -18.29
N LEU A 113 -11.77 3.00 -17.75
CA LEU A 113 -12.97 2.98 -16.90
C LEU A 113 -12.78 3.77 -15.59
N LEU A 114 -11.59 3.78 -14.99
CA LEU A 114 -11.31 4.63 -13.83
C LEU A 114 -11.33 6.12 -14.22
N GLN A 115 -10.72 6.51 -15.33
CA GLN A 115 -10.80 7.89 -15.82
C GLN A 115 -12.25 8.33 -16.04
N LEU A 116 -13.10 7.44 -16.59
CA LEU A 116 -14.52 7.65 -16.83
C LEU A 116 -15.37 7.78 -15.55
N LEU A 117 -14.94 7.26 -14.39
CA LEU A 117 -15.64 7.45 -13.10
C LEU A 117 -15.84 8.93 -12.73
N GLN A 118 -15.09 9.85 -13.37
CA GLN A 118 -15.22 11.29 -13.18
C GLN A 118 -16.45 11.89 -13.87
N SER A 119 -17.21 11.12 -14.66
CA SER A 119 -18.45 11.56 -15.31
C SER A 119 -19.43 12.19 -14.30
N GLU A 120 -20.05 13.29 -14.69
CA GLU A 120 -21.03 14.01 -13.86
C GLU A 120 -22.43 13.38 -13.94
N GLU A 121 -22.65 12.47 -14.90
CA GLU A 121 -23.91 11.78 -15.12
C GLU A 121 -24.02 10.51 -14.22
N PRO A 122 -24.91 10.47 -13.22
CA PRO A 122 -24.96 9.38 -12.24
C PRO A 122 -25.39 8.04 -12.83
N GLU A 123 -26.17 8.05 -13.92
CA GLU A 123 -26.56 6.85 -14.66
C GLU A 123 -25.33 6.20 -15.32
N GLU A 124 -24.44 7.00 -15.91
CA GLU A 124 -23.18 6.53 -16.50
C GLU A 124 -22.23 5.97 -15.45
N VAL A 125 -22.03 6.70 -14.35
CA VAL A 125 -21.19 6.24 -13.22
C VAL A 125 -21.67 4.89 -12.69
N THR A 126 -22.98 4.63 -12.70
CA THR A 126 -23.55 3.33 -12.29
C THR A 126 -23.16 2.19 -13.24
N VAL A 127 -23.12 2.45 -14.55
CA VAL A 127 -22.67 1.48 -15.56
C VAL A 127 -21.15 1.28 -15.48
N ILE A 128 -20.36 2.34 -15.34
CA ILE A 128 -18.90 2.28 -15.20
C ILE A 128 -18.50 1.49 -13.95
N LYS A 129 -19.15 1.72 -12.80
CA LYS A 129 -18.97 0.90 -11.58
C LYS A 129 -19.31 -0.58 -11.81
N THR A 130 -20.28 -0.87 -12.67
CA THR A 130 -20.64 -2.26 -13.02
C THR A 130 -19.57 -2.90 -13.89
N ALA A 131 -19.11 -2.20 -14.93
CA ALA A 131 -17.99 -2.60 -15.78
C ALA A 131 -16.71 -2.87 -14.96
N LEU A 132 -16.38 -2.03 -13.98
CA LEU A 132 -15.24 -2.23 -13.09
C LEU A 132 -15.38 -3.47 -12.17
N ARG A 133 -16.59 -3.75 -11.66
CA ARG A 133 -16.85 -5.01 -10.93
C ARG A 133 -16.70 -6.24 -11.82
N GLU A 134 -17.11 -6.16 -13.08
CA GLU A 134 -16.91 -7.23 -14.05
C GLU A 134 -15.41 -7.44 -14.37
N HIS A 135 -14.62 -6.37 -14.51
CA HIS A 135 -13.15 -6.46 -14.63
C HIS A 135 -12.49 -7.04 -13.37
N LEU A 136 -13.01 -6.74 -12.16
CA LEU A 136 -12.52 -7.33 -10.92
C LEU A 136 -12.77 -8.85 -10.85
N VAL A 137 -13.89 -9.34 -11.38
CA VAL A 137 -14.18 -10.79 -11.44
C VAL A 137 -13.35 -11.47 -12.54
N MET A 138 -13.22 -10.81 -13.70
CA MET A 138 -12.56 -11.33 -14.90
C MET A 138 -11.06 -11.54 -14.69
N ALA A 139 -10.33 -10.50 -14.27
CA ALA A 139 -8.88 -10.53 -14.14
C ALA A 139 -8.40 -9.77 -12.88
N PRO A 140 -8.70 -10.30 -11.68
CA PRO A 140 -8.62 -9.53 -10.43
C PRO A 140 -7.25 -8.94 -10.13
N SER A 141 -6.14 -9.69 -10.32
CA SER A 141 -4.80 -9.17 -10.06
C SER A 141 -4.43 -7.99 -10.96
N VAL A 142 -4.90 -7.98 -12.22
CA VAL A 142 -4.62 -6.89 -13.17
C VAL A 142 -5.45 -5.67 -12.78
N THR A 143 -6.75 -5.86 -12.59
CA THR A 143 -7.70 -4.79 -12.23
C THR A 143 -7.36 -4.16 -10.88
N LEU A 144 -7.03 -4.97 -9.87
CA LEU A 144 -6.55 -4.50 -8.57
C LEU A 144 -5.19 -3.79 -8.68
N GLY A 145 -4.27 -4.26 -9.54
CA GLY A 145 -3.02 -3.57 -9.80
C GLY A 145 -3.23 -2.14 -10.28
N VAL A 146 -4.11 -1.94 -11.27
CA VAL A 146 -4.45 -0.59 -11.79
C VAL A 146 -5.14 0.26 -10.72
N LEU A 147 -6.11 -0.30 -9.98
CA LEU A 147 -6.74 0.37 -8.83
C LEU A 147 -5.70 0.81 -7.79
N PHE A 148 -4.73 -0.05 -7.47
CA PHE A 148 -3.68 0.24 -6.50
C PHE A 148 -2.69 1.31 -7.00
N ASP A 149 -2.30 1.28 -8.27
CA ASP A 149 -1.44 2.33 -8.85
C ASP A 149 -2.14 3.70 -8.86
N GLN A 150 -3.48 3.76 -9.02
CA GLN A 150 -4.26 5.01 -8.94
C GLN A 150 -4.46 5.55 -7.51
N ILE A 151 -4.29 4.74 -6.46
CA ILE A 151 -4.33 5.25 -5.06
C ILE A 151 -2.96 5.62 -4.51
N ILE A 152 -1.87 5.43 -5.26
CA ILE A 152 -0.51 5.75 -4.79
C ILE A 152 -0.16 7.16 -5.27
N PRO A 153 0.27 8.07 -4.37
CA PRO A 153 0.77 9.38 -4.79
C PRO A 153 1.92 9.24 -5.79
N THR A 154 1.95 10.14 -6.76
CA THR A 154 3.11 10.29 -7.66
C THR A 154 3.99 11.42 -7.17
N ASP A 155 5.30 11.27 -7.39
CA ASP A 155 6.33 12.23 -6.99
C ASP A 155 6.62 13.27 -8.10
N ASP A 156 5.73 13.34 -9.10
CA ASP A 156 5.91 14.11 -10.31
C ASP A 156 5.65 15.61 -10.08
N SER A 157 6.42 16.46 -10.75
CA SER A 157 6.27 17.92 -10.70
C SER A 157 5.10 18.40 -11.57
N MET A 158 3.90 17.93 -11.22
CA MET A 158 2.62 18.27 -11.82
C MET A 158 2.18 19.69 -11.41
N ASP A 159 1.28 20.30 -12.20
CA ASP A 159 0.68 21.57 -11.80
C ASP A 159 -0.50 21.39 -10.82
N GLN A 160 -0.99 22.50 -10.25
CA GLN A 160 -2.07 22.46 -9.24
C GLN A 160 -3.42 21.96 -9.79
N GLU A 161 -3.69 22.12 -11.09
CA GLU A 161 -4.92 21.64 -11.72
C GLU A 161 -4.85 20.13 -11.95
N GLU A 162 -3.70 19.67 -12.46
CA GLU A 162 -3.41 18.25 -12.68
C GLU A 162 -3.40 17.45 -11.36
N ILE A 163 -2.79 18.00 -10.29
CA ILE A 163 -2.83 17.44 -8.93
C ILE A 163 -4.28 17.34 -8.43
N ALA A 164 -5.10 18.38 -8.64
CA ALA A 164 -6.49 18.38 -8.19
C ALA A 164 -7.37 17.36 -8.95
N ILE A 165 -7.13 17.19 -10.25
CA ILE A 165 -7.77 16.14 -11.08
C ILE A 165 -7.37 14.75 -10.56
N ARG A 166 -6.07 14.53 -10.30
CA ARG A 166 -5.56 13.24 -9.81
C ARG A 166 -6.12 12.89 -8.43
N GLU A 167 -6.16 13.85 -7.51
CA GLU A 167 -6.72 13.62 -6.17
C GLU A 167 -8.24 13.40 -6.20
N ARG A 168 -8.97 14.08 -7.10
CA ARG A 168 -10.39 13.77 -7.37
C ARG A 168 -10.56 12.32 -7.87
N LEU A 169 -9.76 11.90 -8.85
CA LEU A 169 -9.80 10.52 -9.37
C LEU A 169 -9.48 9.50 -8.26
N ARG A 170 -8.43 9.75 -7.48
CA ARG A 170 -8.05 8.93 -6.33
C ARG A 170 -9.20 8.79 -5.33
N GLY A 171 -9.87 9.88 -4.96
CA GLY A 171 -11.03 9.85 -4.07
C GLY A 171 -12.18 9.00 -4.62
N LEU A 172 -12.42 9.04 -5.93
CA LEU A 172 -13.41 8.19 -6.61
C LEU A 172 -13.01 6.71 -6.62
N VAL A 173 -11.74 6.41 -6.86
CA VAL A 173 -11.19 5.04 -6.80
C VAL A 173 -11.32 4.45 -5.40
N LEU A 174 -10.94 5.22 -4.37
CA LEU A 174 -11.12 4.83 -2.96
C LEU A 174 -12.60 4.56 -2.64
N ALA A 175 -13.49 5.48 -3.00
CA ALA A 175 -14.93 5.33 -2.78
C ALA A 175 -15.53 4.13 -3.54
N PHE A 176 -15.03 3.80 -4.73
CA PHE A 176 -15.40 2.57 -5.43
C PHE A 176 -14.92 1.33 -4.67
N MET A 177 -13.64 1.29 -4.25
CA MET A 177 -13.05 0.14 -3.56
C MET A 177 -13.75 -0.17 -2.22
N THR A 178 -14.08 0.85 -1.42
CA THR A 178 -14.64 0.65 -0.07
C THR A 178 -16.13 0.38 -0.04
N ASN A 179 -16.89 0.88 -1.02
CA ASN A 179 -18.35 0.80 -1.03
C ASN A 179 -18.88 -0.20 -2.07
N GLU A 180 -18.40 -0.11 -3.30
CA GLU A 180 -18.99 -0.81 -4.46
C GLU A 180 -18.29 -2.14 -4.76
N ALA A 181 -16.96 -2.17 -4.69
CA ALA A 181 -16.17 -3.38 -4.90
C ALA A 181 -16.20 -4.31 -3.67
N LYS A 182 -16.46 -3.75 -2.48
CA LYS A 182 -16.50 -4.48 -1.19
C LYS A 182 -17.31 -5.77 -1.26
N GLU A 183 -18.50 -5.73 -1.85
CA GLU A 183 -19.36 -6.90 -1.94
C GLU A 183 -18.79 -7.96 -2.90
N THR A 184 -18.28 -7.54 -4.07
CA THR A 184 -17.62 -8.44 -5.03
C THR A 184 -16.36 -9.08 -4.47
N ILE A 185 -15.58 -8.34 -3.68
CA ILE A 185 -14.38 -8.83 -2.98
C ILE A 185 -14.79 -9.84 -1.89
N ASN A 186 -15.75 -9.47 -1.04
CA ASN A 186 -16.26 -10.33 0.04
C ASN A 186 -16.80 -11.67 -0.46
N GLN A 187 -17.59 -11.66 -1.54
CA GLN A 187 -18.23 -12.85 -2.12
C GLN A 187 -17.23 -13.85 -2.70
N ASN A 188 -15.99 -13.45 -2.99
CA ASN A 188 -15.01 -14.29 -3.66
C ASN A 188 -13.69 -14.39 -2.86
N PRO A 189 -13.44 -15.52 -2.16
CA PRO A 189 -12.21 -15.74 -1.39
C PRO A 189 -10.91 -15.59 -2.18
N LYS A 190 -10.92 -15.78 -3.50
CA LYS A 190 -9.74 -15.55 -4.36
C LYS A 190 -9.43 -14.06 -4.47
N LEU A 191 -10.46 -13.22 -4.65
CA LEU A 191 -10.32 -11.75 -4.65
C LEU A 191 -9.83 -11.25 -3.29
N ASN A 192 -10.31 -11.80 -2.18
CA ASN A 192 -9.80 -11.46 -0.84
C ASN A 192 -8.29 -11.65 -0.72
N ASN A 193 -7.73 -12.75 -1.25
CA ASN A 193 -6.28 -12.97 -1.24
C ASN A 193 -5.55 -11.96 -2.14
N GLN A 194 -6.00 -11.80 -3.38
CA GLN A 194 -5.36 -10.88 -4.35
C GLN A 194 -5.42 -9.40 -3.90
N PHE A 195 -6.49 -9.01 -3.21
CA PHE A 195 -6.64 -7.70 -2.58
C PHE A 195 -5.64 -7.51 -1.44
N ALA A 196 -5.52 -8.49 -0.53
CA ALA A 196 -4.56 -8.44 0.57
C ALA A 196 -3.11 -8.45 0.07
N GLU A 197 -2.79 -9.25 -0.95
CA GLU A 197 -1.48 -9.25 -1.61
C GLU A 197 -1.15 -7.87 -2.22
N GLY A 198 -2.09 -7.26 -2.95
CA GLY A 198 -1.92 -5.93 -3.53
C GLY A 198 -1.74 -4.83 -2.48
N LEU A 199 -2.42 -4.90 -1.34
CA LEU A 199 -2.14 -4.02 -0.19
C LEU A 199 -0.70 -4.13 0.31
N THR A 200 -0.06 -5.30 0.23
CA THR A 200 1.36 -5.44 0.63
C THR A 200 2.34 -4.72 -0.29
N LEU A 201 1.91 -4.36 -1.50
CA LEU A 201 2.67 -3.56 -2.47
C LEU A 201 2.31 -2.07 -2.39
N ALA A 202 1.02 -1.76 -2.17
CA ALA A 202 0.52 -0.39 -2.12
C ALA A 202 0.90 0.33 -0.82
N ILE A 203 0.65 -0.28 0.35
CA ILE A 203 0.84 0.37 1.67
C ILE A 203 2.26 0.93 1.86
N PRO A 204 3.36 0.21 1.53
CA PRO A 204 4.71 0.77 1.65
C PRO A 204 4.97 2.02 0.80
N ARG A 205 4.25 2.19 -0.32
CA ARG A 205 4.40 3.31 -1.28
C ARG A 205 3.58 4.56 -0.91
N LEU A 206 2.63 4.46 0.02
CA LEU A 206 1.86 5.61 0.53
C LEU A 206 2.71 6.47 1.49
N ALA A 207 2.34 7.74 1.71
CA ALA A 207 2.94 8.54 2.78
C ALA A 207 2.65 7.95 4.16
N ASP A 208 3.47 8.23 5.18
CA ASP A 208 3.36 7.58 6.50
C ASP A 208 2.05 7.93 7.24
N ASP A 209 1.58 9.18 7.09
CA ASP A 209 0.36 9.71 7.70
C ASP A 209 -0.88 9.23 6.94
N GLU A 210 -0.82 9.29 5.62
CA GLU A 210 -1.84 8.80 4.70
C GLU A 210 -2.06 7.28 4.81
N ALA A 211 -1.00 6.49 4.96
CA ALA A 211 -1.12 5.04 5.16
C ALA A 211 -1.90 4.73 6.46
N ALA A 212 -1.76 5.56 7.50
CA ALA A 212 -2.43 5.35 8.78
C ALA A 212 -3.93 5.66 8.73
N SER A 213 -4.35 6.68 7.97
CA SER A 213 -5.78 6.96 7.71
C SER A 213 -6.35 5.95 6.72
N PHE A 214 -5.69 5.70 5.59
CA PHE A 214 -6.12 4.74 4.57
C PHE A 214 -6.42 3.36 5.16
N ILE A 215 -5.53 2.79 5.98
CA ILE A 215 -5.79 1.51 6.63
C ILE A 215 -7.02 1.60 7.53
N ARG A 216 -7.09 2.60 8.40
CA ARG A 216 -8.15 2.78 9.41
C ARG A 216 -9.53 2.97 8.79
N ASP A 217 -9.62 3.84 7.79
CA ASP A 217 -10.87 4.43 7.31
C ASP A 217 -11.40 3.67 6.08
N HIS A 218 -10.53 2.96 5.35
CA HIS A 218 -10.88 2.26 4.11
C HIS A 218 -10.66 0.74 4.16
N ILE A 219 -9.61 0.25 4.85
CA ILE A 219 -9.29 -1.19 4.88
C ILE A 219 -9.98 -1.92 6.03
N LEU A 220 -9.90 -1.42 7.26
CA LEU A 220 -10.52 -2.10 8.42
C LEU A 220 -12.05 -2.26 8.36
N PRO A 221 -12.84 -1.40 7.69
CA PRO A 221 -14.28 -1.62 7.52
C PRO A 221 -14.64 -2.81 6.60
N LEU A 222 -13.68 -3.44 5.92
CA LEU A 222 -13.88 -4.61 5.08
C LEU A 222 -14.00 -5.88 5.95
N SER A 223 -15.03 -6.69 5.70
CA SER A 223 -15.37 -7.86 6.54
C SER A 223 -14.30 -8.96 6.54
N MET A 224 -13.41 -9.00 5.55
CA MET A 224 -12.23 -9.87 5.55
C MET A 224 -11.24 -9.60 6.71
N PHE A 225 -11.33 -8.42 7.35
CA PHE A 225 -10.58 -8.02 8.54
C PHE A 225 -11.49 -7.94 9.80
N SER A 226 -12.59 -8.69 9.83
CA SER A 226 -13.48 -8.76 11.01
C SER A 226 -13.01 -9.75 12.08
N SER A 227 -12.12 -10.68 11.73
CA SER A 227 -11.58 -11.73 12.60
C SER A 227 -10.19 -12.16 12.14
N ARG A 228 -9.52 -13.04 12.89
CA ARG A 228 -8.18 -13.53 12.54
C ARG A 228 -8.17 -14.22 11.18
N SER A 229 -7.36 -13.71 10.26
CA SER A 229 -7.28 -14.23 8.90
C SER A 229 -5.86 -14.09 8.31
N HIS A 230 -5.54 -14.91 7.31
CA HIS A 230 -4.27 -14.80 6.57
C HIS A 230 -4.12 -13.42 5.91
N GLN A 231 -5.23 -12.82 5.48
CA GLN A 231 -5.27 -11.47 4.93
C GLN A 231 -4.88 -10.43 5.99
N GLY A 232 -5.31 -10.61 7.25
CA GLY A 232 -4.87 -9.80 8.38
C GLY A 232 -3.37 -9.95 8.68
N ASP A 233 -2.79 -11.15 8.53
CA ASP A 233 -1.35 -11.37 8.62
C ASP A 233 -0.57 -10.63 7.50
N LEU A 234 -1.05 -10.71 6.26
CA LEU A 234 -0.48 -9.96 5.13
C LEU A 234 -0.52 -8.44 5.34
N LEU A 235 -1.65 -7.92 5.86
CA LEU A 235 -1.80 -6.51 6.23
C LEU A 235 -0.79 -6.12 7.32
N LEU A 236 -0.66 -6.91 8.39
CA LEU A 236 0.33 -6.68 9.44
C LEU A 236 1.76 -6.69 8.89
N GLN A 237 2.10 -7.63 8.00
CA GLN A 237 3.42 -7.70 7.38
C GLN A 237 3.70 -6.47 6.49
N ALA A 238 2.71 -5.98 5.73
CA ALA A 238 2.83 -4.73 4.98
C ALA A 238 3.12 -3.53 5.90
N MET A 239 2.44 -3.48 7.05
CA MET A 239 2.69 -2.46 8.08
C MET A 239 4.09 -2.57 8.69
N ILE A 240 4.55 -3.77 9.02
CA ILE A 240 5.89 -4.00 9.58
C ILE A 240 6.97 -3.58 8.58
N ARG A 241 6.88 -3.96 7.29
CA ARG A 241 7.83 -3.52 6.26
C ARG A 241 7.93 -2.00 6.15
N LYS A 242 6.79 -1.29 6.25
CA LYS A 242 6.78 0.19 6.24
C LYS A 242 7.45 0.76 7.50
N LEU A 243 7.18 0.21 8.67
CA LEU A 243 7.86 0.59 9.93
C LEU A 243 9.37 0.33 9.88
N GLU A 244 9.81 -0.78 9.28
CA GLU A 244 11.24 -1.11 9.12
C GLU A 244 11.97 -0.16 8.17
N ALA A 245 11.27 0.41 7.18
CA ALA A 245 11.79 1.47 6.31
C ALA A 245 11.81 2.85 7.00
N SER A 246 10.93 3.11 7.97
CA SER A 246 10.96 4.33 8.79
C SER A 246 12.22 4.38 9.69
N ASP A 247 12.71 5.58 10.00
CA ASP A 247 13.83 5.77 10.93
C ASP A 247 13.39 5.61 12.41
N LEU A 248 13.10 4.37 12.81
CA LEU A 248 12.70 3.96 14.17
C LEU A 248 13.75 4.30 15.25
N LYS A 249 14.94 4.79 14.86
CA LYS A 249 16.04 5.15 15.76
C LYS A 249 16.05 6.64 16.08
N ARG A 250 15.20 7.47 15.47
CA ARG A 250 15.00 8.88 15.85
C ARG A 250 14.33 9.00 17.22
N SER A 251 14.63 10.10 17.89
CA SER A 251 14.05 10.44 19.20
C SER A 251 13.69 11.93 19.22
N PRO A 252 12.47 12.31 19.64
CA PRO A 252 11.33 11.41 19.92
C PRO A 252 10.92 10.60 18.67
N LEU A 253 10.09 9.58 18.85
CA LEU A 253 9.44 8.95 17.69
C LEU A 253 8.61 10.01 16.96
N SER A 254 8.55 9.94 15.63
CA SER A 254 7.65 10.84 14.89
C SER A 254 6.19 10.57 15.29
N PRO A 255 5.32 11.59 15.36
CA PRO A 255 3.90 11.39 15.66
C PRO A 255 3.25 10.34 14.73
N THR A 256 3.69 10.32 13.48
CA THR A 256 3.25 9.41 12.44
C THR A 256 3.68 7.96 12.72
N THR A 257 4.97 7.71 12.99
CA THR A 257 5.49 6.41 13.42
C THR A 257 4.76 5.92 14.68
N ARG A 258 4.51 6.81 15.63
CA ARG A 258 3.78 6.51 16.88
C ARG A 258 2.31 6.14 16.63
N SER A 259 1.64 6.84 15.72
CA SER A 259 0.28 6.49 15.25
C SER A 259 0.27 5.11 14.58
N TYR A 260 1.26 4.83 13.72
CA TYR A 260 1.34 3.60 12.95
C TYR A 260 1.67 2.37 13.82
N LEU A 261 2.57 2.51 14.80
CA LEU A 261 2.82 1.50 15.84
C LEU A 261 1.56 1.21 16.68
N SER A 262 0.81 2.26 17.02
CA SER A 262 -0.45 2.14 17.75
C SER A 262 -1.55 1.48 16.93
N LEU A 263 -1.59 1.74 15.62
CA LEU A 263 -2.50 1.07 14.70
C LEU A 263 -2.16 -0.42 14.59
N ALA A 264 -0.91 -0.78 14.29
CA ALA A 264 -0.47 -2.18 14.21
C ALA A 264 -0.80 -2.96 15.51
N HIS A 265 -0.55 -2.35 16.67
CA HIS A 265 -0.98 -2.90 17.96
C HIS A 265 -2.50 -3.12 18.05
N HIS A 266 -3.30 -2.11 17.69
CA HIS A 266 -4.77 -2.19 17.73
C HIS A 266 -5.32 -3.32 16.84
N LEU A 267 -4.75 -3.51 15.64
CA LEU A 267 -5.15 -4.58 14.73
C LEU A 267 -4.90 -5.96 15.35
N THR A 268 -3.72 -6.12 15.93
CA THR A 268 -3.21 -7.42 16.39
C THR A 268 -3.75 -7.82 17.76
N VAL A 269 -3.85 -6.89 18.71
CA VAL A 269 -4.24 -7.18 20.10
C VAL A 269 -5.72 -6.93 20.35
N ASP A 270 -6.25 -5.77 19.94
CA ASP A 270 -7.64 -5.38 20.26
C ASP A 270 -8.64 -5.98 19.26
N LYS A 271 -8.33 -5.92 17.96
CA LYS A 271 -9.17 -6.47 16.88
C LYS A 271 -8.88 -7.93 16.56
N LYS A 272 -7.72 -8.47 17.01
CA LYS A 272 -7.27 -9.85 16.79
C LYS A 272 -7.32 -10.31 15.32
N ILE A 273 -7.10 -9.42 14.34
CA ILE A 273 -7.20 -9.76 12.90
C ILE A 273 -5.99 -10.52 12.37
N SER A 274 -4.87 -10.47 13.09
CA SER A 274 -3.59 -11.07 12.72
C SER A 274 -3.02 -11.91 13.87
N SER A 275 -1.97 -12.67 13.58
CA SER A 275 -1.12 -13.33 14.55
C SER A 275 -0.26 -12.30 15.30
N PRO A 276 -0.20 -12.34 16.65
CA PRO A 276 0.65 -11.46 17.45
C PRO A 276 2.13 -11.81 17.36
N LEU A 277 2.48 -12.99 16.84
CA LEU A 277 3.85 -13.49 16.76
C LEU A 277 4.77 -12.58 15.91
N ASP A 278 4.32 -12.13 14.74
CA ASP A 278 5.17 -11.29 13.86
C ASP A 278 5.35 -9.87 14.43
N LEU A 279 4.32 -9.33 15.08
CA LEU A 279 4.43 -8.06 15.80
C LEU A 279 5.35 -8.19 17.04
N LEU A 280 5.30 -9.32 17.76
CA LEU A 280 6.19 -9.60 18.89
C LEU A 280 7.65 -9.63 18.43
N LYS A 281 7.95 -10.36 17.33
CA LYS A 281 9.29 -10.40 16.71
C LYS A 281 9.77 -9.00 16.33
N PHE A 282 8.93 -8.19 15.71
CA PHE A 282 9.29 -6.83 15.30
C PHE A 282 9.59 -5.92 16.50
N TYR A 283 8.73 -5.88 17.52
CA TYR A 283 8.99 -5.08 18.73
C TYR A 283 10.27 -5.55 19.43
N TYR A 284 10.42 -6.86 19.63
CA TYR A 284 11.58 -7.48 20.30
C TYR A 284 12.90 -7.28 19.52
N GLY A 285 12.89 -7.44 18.20
CA GLY A 285 14.08 -7.31 17.36
C GLY A 285 14.51 -5.86 17.14
N SER A 286 13.56 -4.96 16.91
CA SER A 286 13.84 -3.59 16.44
C SER A 286 13.81 -2.54 17.55
N LEU A 287 12.86 -2.64 18.49
CA LEU A 287 12.54 -1.55 19.42
C LEU A 287 13.07 -1.76 20.84
N THR A 288 13.16 -3.00 21.33
CA THR A 288 13.50 -3.27 22.74
C THR A 288 14.99 -3.44 23.06
N SER A 289 15.88 -3.33 22.06
CA SER A 289 17.32 -3.36 22.32
C SER A 289 17.72 -2.25 23.32
N LYS A 290 18.65 -2.53 24.24
CA LYS A 290 19.06 -1.54 25.26
C LYS A 290 19.51 -0.22 24.64
N ILE A 291 20.17 -0.26 23.47
CA ILE A 291 20.61 0.93 22.73
C ILE A 291 19.42 1.66 22.10
N THR A 292 18.45 0.94 21.53
CA THR A 292 17.24 1.57 20.95
C THR A 292 16.41 2.22 22.05
N LEU A 293 16.05 1.49 23.11
CA LEU A 293 15.24 2.02 24.22
C LEU A 293 15.89 3.25 24.86
N MET A 294 17.20 3.24 25.09
CA MET A 294 17.92 4.38 25.66
C MET A 294 17.93 5.64 24.78
N ARG A 295 17.68 5.52 23.47
CA ARG A 295 17.55 6.66 22.56
C ARG A 295 16.16 7.28 22.66
N LEU A 296 15.11 6.47 22.81
CA LEU A 296 13.71 6.91 22.82
C LEU A 296 13.39 7.82 24.02
N SER A 297 12.39 8.69 23.87
CA SER A 297 11.87 9.50 24.98
C SER A 297 11.26 8.62 26.08
N GLN A 298 11.15 9.10 27.31
CA GLN A 298 10.58 8.30 28.42
C GLN A 298 9.13 7.87 28.14
N ASP A 299 8.35 8.71 27.43
CA ASP A 299 6.98 8.37 27.04
C ASP A 299 6.93 7.37 25.89
N ASP A 300 7.84 7.45 24.92
CA ASP A 300 7.95 6.45 23.84
C ASP A 300 8.47 5.10 24.36
N GLN A 301 9.43 5.10 25.28
CA GLN A 301 9.86 3.89 26.03
C GLN A 301 8.66 3.27 26.76
N THR A 302 7.86 4.08 27.46
CA THR A 302 6.68 3.62 28.18
C THR A 302 5.67 3.01 27.20
N LEU A 303 5.38 3.67 26.08
CA LEU A 303 4.44 3.20 25.06
C LEU A 303 4.87 1.84 24.48
N VAL A 304 6.12 1.74 23.99
CA VAL A 304 6.67 0.54 23.36
C VAL A 304 6.67 -0.64 24.32
N LEU A 305 7.05 -0.44 25.59
CA LEU A 305 7.11 -1.51 26.58
C LEU A 305 5.71 -1.96 27.04
N CYS A 306 4.75 -1.05 27.13
CA CYS A 306 3.35 -1.41 27.41
C CYS A 306 2.74 -2.23 26.27
N GLN A 307 2.94 -1.79 25.02
CA GLN A 307 2.48 -2.52 23.84
C GLN A 307 3.14 -3.89 23.71
N LEU A 308 4.45 -4.00 23.96
CA LEU A 308 5.14 -5.30 23.99
C LEU A 308 4.52 -6.26 25.01
N ALA A 309 4.21 -5.80 26.22
CA ALA A 309 3.60 -6.64 27.27
C ALA A 309 2.18 -7.09 26.87
N GLU A 310 1.40 -6.21 26.25
CA GLU A 310 0.07 -6.50 25.70
C GLU A 310 0.13 -7.51 24.54
N ILE A 311 1.10 -7.39 23.62
CA ILE A 311 1.36 -8.35 22.53
C ILE A 311 1.85 -9.70 23.07
N LEU A 312 2.72 -9.71 24.09
CA LEU A 312 3.23 -10.93 24.72
C LEU A 312 2.09 -11.74 25.35
N ALA A 313 1.17 -11.07 26.04
CA ALA A 313 -0.02 -11.70 26.61
C ALA A 313 -0.94 -12.30 25.53
N ALA A 314 -1.09 -11.64 24.38
CA ALA A 314 -1.82 -12.19 23.23
C ALA A 314 -1.11 -13.44 22.65
N CYS A 315 0.22 -13.44 22.57
CA CYS A 315 0.99 -14.62 22.17
C CYS A 315 0.83 -15.80 23.15
N GLU A 316 0.70 -15.54 24.45
CA GLU A 316 0.44 -16.57 25.46
C GLU A 316 -0.99 -17.11 25.44
N GLU A 317 -1.97 -16.27 25.07
CA GLU A 317 -3.34 -16.70 24.78
C GLU A 317 -3.35 -17.67 23.58
N ASP A 318 -2.62 -17.34 22.51
CA ASP A 318 -2.47 -18.22 21.36
C ASP A 318 -1.74 -19.53 21.71
N LEU A 319 -0.64 -19.45 22.48
CA LEU A 319 0.14 -20.63 22.89
C LEU A 319 -0.71 -21.70 23.62
N LYS A 320 -1.75 -21.29 24.34
CA LYS A 320 -2.71 -22.20 25.00
C LYS A 320 -3.56 -22.98 23.99
N ASN A 321 -3.85 -22.37 22.84
CA ASN A 321 -4.73 -22.89 21.79
C ASN A 321 -3.96 -23.57 20.62
N THR A 322 -2.66 -23.31 20.48
CA THR A 322 -1.82 -23.82 19.38
C THR A 322 -1.35 -25.27 19.56
N ARG A 323 -1.31 -26.02 18.45
CA ARG A 323 -0.85 -27.43 18.38
C ARG A 323 0.68 -27.51 18.24
N LEU A 324 1.26 -28.67 18.56
CA LEU A 324 2.64 -28.99 18.19
C LEU A 324 2.72 -29.16 16.65
N PRO A 325 3.79 -28.71 15.96
CA PRO A 325 5.04 -28.14 16.47
C PRO A 325 5.07 -26.60 16.59
N GLU A 326 4.12 -25.88 16.01
CA GLU A 326 4.06 -24.40 16.00
C GLU A 326 4.14 -23.80 17.42
N ARG A 327 3.55 -24.51 18.39
CA ARG A 327 3.62 -24.21 19.82
C ARG A 327 5.05 -24.06 20.33
N GLU A 328 5.99 -24.92 19.92
CA GLU A 328 7.40 -24.86 20.39
C GLU A 328 8.10 -23.61 19.85
N GLN A 329 7.86 -23.25 18.59
CA GLN A 329 8.41 -22.04 17.97
C GLN A 329 7.86 -20.77 18.63
N LEU A 330 6.55 -20.72 18.91
CA LEU A 330 5.91 -19.62 19.63
C LEU A 330 6.44 -19.50 21.07
N GLN A 331 6.53 -20.62 21.79
CA GLN A 331 7.06 -20.71 23.15
C GLN A 331 8.51 -20.18 23.23
N LYS A 332 9.36 -20.55 22.26
CA LYS A 332 10.74 -20.04 22.17
C LYS A 332 10.80 -18.52 22.02
N GLN A 333 9.89 -17.90 21.28
CA GLN A 333 9.85 -16.44 21.12
C GLN A 333 9.34 -15.75 22.40
N VAL A 334 8.26 -16.27 23.01
CA VAL A 334 7.75 -15.78 24.32
C VAL A 334 8.87 -15.84 25.37
N TYR A 335 9.63 -16.93 25.42
CA TYR A 335 10.72 -17.12 26.38
C TYR A 335 11.90 -16.18 26.13
N ALA A 336 12.22 -15.86 24.87
CA ALA A 336 13.26 -14.87 24.55
C ALA A 336 12.91 -13.45 25.04
N VAL A 337 11.62 -13.08 25.03
CA VAL A 337 11.12 -11.82 25.59
C VAL A 337 11.17 -11.82 27.12
N VAL A 338 10.84 -12.95 27.76
CA VAL A 338 10.96 -13.12 29.22
C VAL A 338 12.41 -12.99 29.69
N ASP A 339 13.39 -13.54 28.97
CA ASP A 339 14.80 -13.49 29.38
C ASP A 339 15.41 -12.06 29.35
N VAL A 340 14.84 -11.14 28.56
CA VAL A 340 15.25 -9.71 28.52
C VAL A 340 14.37 -8.79 29.39
N SER A 341 13.35 -9.33 30.07
CA SER A 341 12.45 -8.59 30.95
C SER A 341 13.10 -7.75 32.07
N PRO A 342 14.32 -8.01 32.59
CA PRO A 342 14.97 -7.13 33.58
C PRO A 342 15.06 -5.67 33.12
N ILE A 343 15.35 -5.46 31.83
CA ILE A 343 15.45 -4.12 31.23
C ILE A 343 14.07 -3.45 31.23
N PHE A 344 13.00 -4.21 31.01
CA PHE A 344 11.65 -3.66 30.94
C PHE A 344 11.15 -3.23 32.33
N PHE A 345 11.40 -4.06 33.36
CA PHE A 345 11.08 -3.70 34.75
C PHE A 345 11.87 -2.48 35.25
N GLU A 346 13.15 -2.37 34.89
CA GLU A 346 13.98 -1.18 35.21
C GLU A 346 13.35 0.11 34.67
N ARG A 347 12.85 0.08 33.43
CA ARG A 347 12.31 1.23 32.69
C ARG A 347 10.88 1.58 33.13
N LEU A 348 9.99 0.58 33.19
CA LEU A 348 8.60 0.74 33.62
C LEU A 348 8.47 1.05 35.11
N GLY A 349 9.40 0.58 35.95
CA GLY A 349 9.38 0.80 37.39
C GLY A 349 9.45 2.27 37.81
N SER A 350 9.85 3.18 36.94
CA SER A 350 9.85 4.63 37.20
C SER A 350 8.46 5.28 36.98
N SER A 351 7.51 4.58 36.36
CA SER A 351 6.13 5.05 36.12
C SER A 351 5.05 4.08 36.59
N VAL A 352 5.41 2.99 37.29
CA VAL A 352 4.50 1.89 37.66
C VAL A 352 3.33 2.33 38.54
N ASP A 353 3.56 3.23 39.49
CA ASP A 353 2.48 3.75 40.36
C ASP A 353 1.73 4.91 39.69
N SER A 354 2.40 5.74 38.87
CA SER A 354 1.84 6.94 38.25
C SER A 354 1.03 6.71 36.97
N LYS A 355 1.25 5.60 36.26
CA LYS A 355 0.56 5.29 34.99
C LYS A 355 -0.04 3.88 35.04
N GLU A 356 -1.37 3.79 34.99
CA GLU A 356 -2.13 2.53 35.01
C GLU A 356 -1.60 1.52 33.97
N ARG A 357 -1.33 1.99 32.74
CA ARG A 357 -0.83 1.12 31.66
C ARG A 357 0.56 0.54 31.98
N SER A 358 1.44 1.30 32.63
CA SER A 358 2.75 0.79 33.09
C SER A 358 2.59 -0.28 34.16
N ARG A 359 1.60 -0.13 35.06
CA ARG A 359 1.27 -1.13 36.07
C ARG A 359 0.79 -2.44 35.44
N LYS A 360 -0.19 -2.34 34.53
CA LYS A 360 -0.72 -3.49 33.77
C LYS A 360 0.38 -4.18 32.96
N ALA A 361 1.28 -3.42 32.33
CA ALA A 361 2.41 -3.99 31.60
C ALA A 361 3.36 -4.78 32.52
N CYS A 362 3.68 -4.27 33.71
CA CYS A 362 4.44 -5.00 34.72
C CYS A 362 3.71 -6.28 35.17
N GLU A 363 2.39 -6.21 35.37
CA GLU A 363 1.56 -7.36 35.76
C GLU A 363 1.62 -8.49 34.70
N LEU A 364 1.44 -8.14 33.42
CA LEU A 364 1.54 -9.08 32.31
C LEU A 364 2.93 -9.72 32.23
N LEU A 365 4.01 -8.92 32.31
CA LEU A 365 5.39 -9.43 32.28
C LEU A 365 5.71 -10.35 33.47
N LEU A 366 5.21 -10.05 34.67
CA LEU A 366 5.36 -10.92 35.84
C LEU A 366 4.59 -12.24 35.63
N ASN A 367 3.35 -12.18 35.11
CA ASN A 367 2.56 -13.37 34.77
C ASN A 367 3.24 -14.25 33.71
N SER A 368 3.93 -13.67 32.73
CA SER A 368 4.77 -14.42 31.78
C SER A 368 5.93 -15.16 32.45
N CYS A 369 6.63 -14.49 33.37
CA CYS A 369 7.70 -15.12 34.16
C CYS A 369 7.17 -16.27 35.03
N ILE A 370 5.99 -16.12 35.63
CA ILE A 370 5.34 -17.13 36.47
C ILE A 370 4.89 -18.33 35.61
N GLN A 371 4.30 -18.07 34.44
CA GLN A 371 3.89 -19.14 33.50
C GLN A 371 5.11 -19.96 33.04
N ARG A 372 6.25 -19.33 32.73
CA ARG A 372 7.50 -20.05 32.41
C ARG A 372 8.03 -20.87 33.58
N LYS A 373 7.98 -20.34 34.81
CA LYS A 373 8.32 -21.08 36.06
C LYS A 373 7.42 -22.31 36.26
N ALA A 374 6.14 -22.19 35.93
CA ALA A 374 5.14 -23.24 36.13
C ALA A 374 5.11 -24.33 35.04
N GLN A 375 5.50 -24.00 33.80
CA GLN A 375 5.42 -24.90 32.64
C GLN A 375 6.46 -26.04 32.60
N GLN A 376 7.20 -26.27 33.69
CA GLN A 376 8.17 -27.35 33.84
C GLN A 376 9.22 -27.43 32.72
N ASP A 377 9.85 -26.30 32.35
CA ASP A 377 11.24 -26.39 31.87
C ASP A 377 12.09 -26.83 33.07
N PRO A 378 12.61 -28.08 33.12
CA PRO A 378 13.23 -28.60 34.35
C PRO A 378 14.55 -27.90 34.71
N HIS A 379 15.05 -27.05 33.81
CA HIS A 379 16.33 -26.36 33.93
C HIS A 379 16.16 -24.83 34.09
N TRP A 380 14.95 -24.28 33.89
CA TRP A 380 14.72 -22.85 34.05
C TRP A 380 14.42 -22.45 35.49
N THR A 381 15.48 -22.07 36.20
CA THR A 381 15.37 -21.29 37.45
C THR A 381 15.31 -19.80 37.11
N VAL A 382 14.55 -19.01 37.89
CA VAL A 382 14.42 -17.56 37.66
C VAL A 382 15.81 -16.91 37.74
N PRO A 383 16.33 -16.32 36.63
CA PRO A 383 17.67 -15.73 36.60
C PRO A 383 17.85 -14.63 37.66
N THR A 384 19.07 -14.51 38.20
CA THR A 384 19.41 -13.49 39.20
C THR A 384 19.16 -12.06 38.71
N SER A 385 19.29 -11.81 37.41
CA SER A 385 18.95 -10.54 36.77
C SER A 385 17.46 -10.21 36.84
N ILE A 386 16.57 -11.19 36.57
CA ILE A 386 15.11 -11.04 36.73
C ILE A 386 14.78 -10.82 38.19
N ASN A 387 15.30 -11.66 39.11
CA ASN A 387 15.07 -11.48 40.54
C ASN A 387 15.50 -10.08 41.02
N SER A 388 16.69 -9.60 40.64
CA SER A 388 17.19 -8.27 41.05
C SER A 388 16.32 -7.12 40.51
N ALA A 389 15.91 -7.18 39.24
CA ALA A 389 15.05 -6.16 38.64
C ALA A 389 13.64 -6.17 39.23
N VAL A 390 13.10 -7.36 39.54
CA VAL A 390 11.79 -7.55 40.17
C VAL A 390 11.78 -7.08 41.63
N GLN A 391 12.87 -7.29 42.39
CA GLN A 391 13.02 -6.70 43.73
C GLN A 391 13.17 -5.17 43.67
N ALA A 392 13.90 -4.64 42.68
CA ALA A 392 13.96 -3.19 42.45
C ALA A 392 12.60 -2.58 42.04
N LEU A 393 11.73 -3.35 41.37
CA LEU A 393 10.34 -2.98 41.10
C LEU A 393 9.49 -3.01 42.38
N SER A 394 9.64 -4.05 43.23
CA SER A 394 8.98 -4.15 44.54
C SER A 394 9.24 -2.92 45.41
N ALA A 395 10.48 -2.42 45.44
CA ALA A 395 10.84 -1.21 46.19
C ALA A 395 10.21 0.08 45.63
N LYS A 396 9.65 0.06 44.41
CA LYS A 396 9.08 1.23 43.70
C LYS A 396 7.55 1.19 43.56
N THR A 397 6.88 0.10 43.91
CA THR A 397 5.42 -0.06 43.74
C THR A 397 4.68 -0.22 45.06
N SER A 398 3.70 0.64 45.30
CA SER A 398 2.74 0.50 46.40
C SER A 398 1.62 -0.50 46.12
N ASN A 399 1.45 -0.94 44.87
CA ASN A 399 0.36 -1.83 44.48
C ASN A 399 0.49 -3.27 45.04
N GLN A 400 -0.49 -3.69 45.84
CA GLN A 400 -0.51 -5.00 46.50
C GLN A 400 -0.58 -6.20 45.53
N ALA A 401 -1.27 -6.09 44.39
CA ALA A 401 -1.39 -7.18 43.43
C ALA A 401 -0.03 -7.49 42.76
N LEU A 402 0.71 -6.45 42.34
CA LEU A 402 2.08 -6.60 41.87
C LEU A 402 2.97 -7.24 42.94
N GLN A 403 2.89 -6.79 44.21
CA GLN A 403 3.67 -7.37 45.31
C GLN A 403 3.39 -8.88 45.52
N LEU A 404 2.17 -9.35 45.29
CA LEU A 404 1.83 -10.78 45.35
C LEU A 404 2.43 -11.57 44.18
N LEU A 405 2.37 -11.05 42.96
CA LEU A 405 3.01 -11.67 41.79
C LEU A 405 4.54 -11.76 41.96
N ILE A 406 5.16 -10.69 42.46
CA ILE A 406 6.59 -10.62 42.79
C ILE A 406 6.98 -11.73 43.79
N ARG A 407 6.19 -11.92 44.86
CA ARG A 407 6.43 -12.98 45.86
C ARG A 407 6.34 -14.38 45.27
N SER A 408 5.45 -14.63 44.30
CA SER A 408 5.33 -15.94 43.63
C SER A 408 6.55 -16.30 42.77
N LEU A 409 7.30 -15.31 42.28
CA LEU A 409 8.54 -15.54 41.53
C LEU A 409 9.73 -15.86 42.43
N ALA A 410 9.72 -15.43 43.69
CA ALA A 410 10.80 -15.66 44.64
C ALA A 410 11.23 -17.14 44.72
N PRO A 411 12.51 -17.42 45.04
CA PRO A 411 12.95 -18.79 45.34
C PRO A 411 12.12 -19.36 46.48
N THR A 412 11.56 -20.55 46.29
CA THR A 412 10.98 -21.29 47.40
C THR A 412 12.13 -21.71 48.31
N GLU A 413 12.25 -21.10 49.48
CA GLU A 413 13.21 -21.57 50.50
C GLU A 413 12.84 -23.00 50.87
N VAL A 414 13.67 -23.96 50.46
CA VAL A 414 13.55 -25.34 50.91
C VAL A 414 13.92 -25.36 52.39
N PRO A 415 13.03 -25.79 53.30
CA PRO A 415 13.36 -25.83 54.73
C PRO A 415 14.56 -26.75 54.95
N ILE A 416 15.69 -26.18 55.35
CA ILE A 416 16.86 -26.95 55.77
C ILE A 416 16.44 -27.68 57.06
N PRO A 417 16.47 -29.02 57.10
CA PRO A 417 16.15 -29.74 58.33
C PRO A 417 17.18 -29.37 59.40
N THR A 418 16.71 -28.75 60.48
CA THR A 418 17.54 -28.33 61.61
C THR A 418 18.20 -29.54 62.26
N ALA A 419 19.51 -29.68 62.09
CA ALA A 419 20.29 -30.72 62.76
C ALA A 419 20.33 -30.44 64.27
N THR A 420 19.67 -31.30 65.05
CA THR A 420 19.64 -31.22 66.51
C THR A 420 21.05 -31.43 67.09
N THR A 421 21.46 -30.51 67.95
CA THR A 421 22.74 -30.57 68.68
C THR A 421 22.82 -31.76 69.64
N GLY A 422 23.92 -32.53 69.57
CA GLY A 422 24.35 -33.48 70.60
C GLY A 422 25.83 -33.27 70.93
N PRO A 423 26.26 -33.34 72.20
CA PRO A 423 27.56 -32.82 72.63
C PRO A 423 28.74 -33.78 72.43
N SER A 424 29.92 -33.18 72.30
CA SER A 424 31.22 -33.81 72.11
C SER A 424 31.63 -34.75 73.25
N ASN A 425 32.40 -35.79 72.92
CA ASN A 425 33.39 -36.35 73.86
C ASN A 425 34.65 -36.82 73.14
N VAL A 426 35.78 -36.73 73.83
CA VAL A 426 37.14 -36.80 73.26
C VAL A 426 37.80 -38.14 73.64
N THR A 427 38.55 -38.80 72.75
CA THR A 427 39.96 -39.23 72.95
C THR A 427 40.48 -40.29 71.95
N ASN A 428 41.79 -40.20 71.70
CA ASN A 428 42.78 -41.24 71.36
C ASN A 428 42.89 -41.83 69.94
N ILE A 429 44.07 -41.53 69.35
CA ILE A 429 44.81 -42.29 68.34
C ILE A 429 45.67 -43.36 69.06
N PRO A 430 46.13 -44.44 68.42
CA PRO A 430 47.50 -44.41 67.88
C PRO A 430 47.68 -45.11 66.52
N ALA A 431 48.84 -44.90 65.89
CA ALA A 431 49.12 -45.22 64.49
C ALA A 431 49.81 -46.58 64.25
N SER A 432 49.68 -47.10 63.02
CA SER A 432 50.67 -48.00 62.41
C SER A 432 50.59 -48.00 60.87
N LEU A 433 51.74 -47.81 60.21
CA LEU A 433 51.99 -48.05 58.77
C LEU A 433 52.60 -49.47 58.59
N PRO A 434 52.52 -50.12 57.40
CA PRO A 434 53.59 -49.97 56.38
C PRO A 434 53.02 -50.02 54.92
N PRO A 435 53.74 -50.39 53.82
CA PRO A 435 54.02 -49.42 52.76
C PRO A 435 53.49 -49.75 51.33
N LYS A 436 53.70 -48.80 50.40
CA LYS A 436 53.43 -48.85 48.94
C LYS A 436 53.92 -50.14 48.22
N PRO A 437 53.29 -50.46 47.08
CA PRO A 437 54.00 -50.31 45.80
C PRO A 437 53.26 -49.42 44.78
N ALA A 438 53.75 -49.35 43.53
CA ALA A 438 53.55 -48.20 42.63
C ALA A 438 52.92 -48.50 41.25
N ALA A 439 52.51 -47.41 40.59
CA ALA A 439 52.44 -47.17 39.14
C ALA A 439 51.38 -47.87 38.25
N ARG A 440 50.46 -47.05 37.70
CA ARG A 440 50.16 -46.80 36.26
C ARG A 440 48.91 -45.90 36.18
N ALA A 441 48.98 -44.65 35.73
CA ALA A 441 49.16 -44.16 34.35
C ALA A 441 47.90 -44.28 33.46
N SER A 442 47.16 -43.17 33.30
CA SER A 442 46.34 -42.81 32.13
C SER A 442 46.03 -41.30 32.20
N VAL A 443 46.77 -40.47 31.46
CA VAL A 443 46.37 -39.85 30.17
C VAL A 443 45.33 -38.74 30.34
N ASP A 444 45.84 -37.51 30.40
CA ASP A 444 45.12 -36.24 30.30
C ASP A 444 45.06 -35.82 28.81
N VAL A 445 43.89 -35.42 28.31
CA VAL A 445 43.69 -34.95 26.92
C VAL A 445 43.01 -33.59 26.91
N SER A 446 43.74 -32.58 27.40
CA SER A 446 43.42 -31.18 27.16
C SER A 446 43.69 -30.77 25.70
N ARG A 447 42.78 -31.12 24.76
CA ARG A 447 42.89 -30.73 23.34
C ARG A 447 42.42 -29.29 23.11
N LYS A 448 43.37 -28.36 23.19
CA LYS A 448 43.28 -27.01 22.59
C LYS A 448 42.97 -27.14 21.08
N MET A 449 41.95 -26.43 20.59
CA MET A 449 41.82 -26.12 19.16
C MET A 449 41.78 -24.61 18.94
N ARG A 450 42.37 -24.17 17.82
CA ARG A 450 42.60 -22.79 17.41
C ARG A 450 42.48 -22.75 15.89
N ILE A 451 42.02 -21.63 15.32
CA ILE A 451 42.07 -21.28 13.89
C ILE A 451 41.08 -22.12 13.03
N SER A 452 40.09 -21.51 12.38
CA SER A 452 40.31 -20.82 11.10
C SER A 452 39.32 -19.70 10.81
N GLY A 453 39.85 -18.59 10.30
CA GLY A 453 39.12 -17.56 9.58
C GLY A 453 39.95 -17.18 8.34
N ARG A 454 39.30 -17.19 7.18
CA ARG A 454 39.81 -16.95 5.82
C ARG A 454 38.58 -16.83 4.90
N ASP A 455 38.51 -16.02 3.84
CA ASP A 455 39.51 -15.12 3.24
C ASP A 455 38.87 -13.78 2.81
N ALA A 456 39.70 -12.75 2.71
CA ALA A 456 39.40 -11.52 1.96
C ALA A 456 40.68 -11.12 1.22
N ASP A 457 40.68 -11.22 -0.11
CA ASP A 457 41.86 -10.91 -0.92
C ASP A 457 41.98 -9.41 -1.20
N HIS A 458 43.18 -8.89 -0.93
CA HIS A 458 43.62 -7.55 -1.31
C HIS A 458 44.65 -7.68 -2.45
N VAL A 459 44.51 -6.84 -3.49
CA VAL A 459 45.63 -6.54 -4.39
C VAL A 459 45.93 -5.04 -4.28
N MET A 460 47.16 -4.72 -3.87
CA MET A 460 47.65 -3.35 -3.74
C MET A 460 48.13 -2.79 -5.08
N LYS A 461 48.18 -1.45 -5.18
CA LYS A 461 49.37 -0.73 -5.66
C LYS A 461 49.36 0.73 -5.23
N ASP A 462 50.39 1.13 -4.49
CA ASP A 462 50.74 2.53 -4.23
C ASP A 462 51.23 3.23 -5.50
N VAL A 463 51.04 4.55 -5.58
CA VAL A 463 52.09 5.58 -5.78
C VAL A 463 51.48 6.98 -5.60
N SER A 464 52.25 7.90 -5.03
CA SER A 464 52.07 9.36 -4.98
C SER A 464 53.48 10.00 -5.01
N PRO A 465 53.70 11.33 -5.08
CA PRO A 465 52.78 12.48 -5.27
C PRO A 465 53.24 13.49 -6.38
N GLN A 466 52.45 14.54 -6.70
CA GLN A 466 52.88 15.97 -6.69
C GLN A 466 51.88 17.01 -7.28
N ALA A 467 51.91 18.20 -6.65
CA ALA A 467 51.80 19.57 -7.20
C ALA A 467 50.54 20.14 -7.94
N ASN A 468 50.02 21.21 -7.33
CA ASN A 468 49.24 22.37 -7.85
C ASN A 468 49.99 23.20 -8.95
N PRO A 469 49.46 24.32 -9.55
CA PRO A 469 48.11 24.95 -9.48
C PRO A 469 47.54 25.52 -10.84
N SER A 470 46.37 26.21 -10.80
CA SER A 470 46.07 27.54 -11.46
C SER A 470 44.99 27.70 -12.59
N LYS A 471 43.96 28.52 -12.25
CA LYS A 471 43.42 29.73 -12.96
C LYS A 471 42.38 29.67 -14.11
N ARG A 472 41.57 30.76 -14.15
CA ARG A 472 40.54 31.26 -15.11
C ARG A 472 39.18 30.53 -15.05
N ASN A 473 38.01 31.12 -14.72
CA ASN A 473 37.48 32.51 -14.57
C ASN A 473 36.89 33.18 -15.86
N LEU A 474 35.64 33.66 -15.75
CA LEU A 474 34.86 34.58 -16.63
C LEU A 474 34.00 33.92 -17.78
N PRO A 475 32.95 34.60 -18.35
CA PRO A 475 31.55 34.37 -17.94
C PRO A 475 30.50 34.32 -19.11
N ARG A 476 29.20 34.22 -18.80
CA ARG A 476 28.03 34.60 -19.65
C ARG A 476 26.77 34.58 -18.76
N GLU A 477 26.11 35.69 -18.47
CA GLU A 477 25.21 36.52 -19.32
C GLU A 477 23.81 35.91 -19.54
N ASP A 478 22.88 36.30 -18.67
CA ASP A 478 21.42 36.09 -18.82
C ASP A 478 20.76 37.28 -19.54
N PRO A 479 19.83 37.04 -20.49
CA PRO A 479 18.85 38.02 -20.95
C PRO A 479 17.43 37.76 -20.35
N PRO A 480 16.50 38.73 -20.43
CA PRO A 480 15.57 38.96 -19.31
C PRO A 480 14.17 38.34 -19.42
N ARG A 481 13.52 38.20 -18.25
CA ARG A 481 12.09 37.92 -18.07
C ARG A 481 11.20 38.97 -18.74
N TYR A 482 10.18 38.51 -19.48
CA TYR A 482 9.01 39.32 -19.84
C TYR A 482 7.81 38.96 -18.95
N GLN A 483 7.14 39.97 -18.39
CA GLN A 483 5.84 39.82 -17.73
C GLN A 483 4.69 40.10 -18.72
N LYS A 484 3.63 39.29 -18.67
CA LYS A 484 2.23 39.64 -19.03
C LYS A 484 1.32 38.54 -18.47
N ARG A 485 0.52 38.82 -17.44
CA ARG A 485 -0.80 39.48 -17.45
C ARG A 485 -1.91 38.45 -17.66
N ALA A 486 -2.63 38.15 -16.58
CA ALA A 486 -3.71 37.18 -16.53
C ALA A 486 -4.84 37.47 -17.53
N LYS A 487 -5.46 36.40 -18.04
CA LYS A 487 -6.70 36.45 -18.81
C LYS A 487 -7.59 35.29 -18.37
N THR A 488 -8.81 35.62 -17.97
CA THR A 488 -9.87 34.70 -17.59
C THR A 488 -10.42 33.95 -18.80
N GLY A 489 -10.82 32.68 -18.62
CA GLY A 489 -11.58 31.93 -19.62
C GLY A 489 -11.80 30.46 -19.24
N ASN A 490 -13.05 30.01 -19.21
CA ASN A 490 -13.40 28.59 -19.15
C ASN A 490 -12.81 27.85 -20.36
N GLY A 491 -12.15 26.72 -20.12
CA GLY A 491 -11.74 25.77 -21.15
C GLY A 491 -12.66 24.53 -21.19
N PRO A 492 -12.86 23.90 -22.36
CA PRO A 492 -13.53 22.60 -22.44
C PRO A 492 -12.57 21.48 -21.99
N GLY A 493 -13.10 20.43 -21.36
CA GLY A 493 -12.30 19.31 -20.87
C GLY A 493 -11.56 18.56 -21.99
N LEU A 494 -10.35 18.09 -21.68
CA LEU A 494 -9.50 17.33 -22.60
C LEU A 494 -10.13 15.96 -22.95
N SER A 495 -10.02 15.55 -24.23
CA SER A 495 -10.40 14.20 -24.71
C SER A 495 -9.65 13.10 -23.96
N LEU A 496 -10.29 11.93 -23.85
CA LEU A 496 -9.80 10.74 -23.16
C LEU A 496 -8.50 10.21 -23.78
N LEU A 497 -8.34 10.32 -25.09
CA LEU A 497 -7.09 9.96 -25.79
C LEU A 497 -5.90 10.84 -25.37
N ASN A 498 -6.12 12.12 -25.10
CA ASN A 498 -5.05 13.00 -24.61
C ASN A 498 -4.64 12.64 -23.17
N ARG A 499 -5.58 12.19 -22.32
CA ARG A 499 -5.31 11.80 -20.92
C ARG A 499 -4.53 10.48 -20.81
N LEU A 500 -4.74 9.57 -21.77
CA LEU A 500 -4.00 8.31 -21.85
C LEU A 500 -2.54 8.49 -22.29
N ALA A 501 -2.23 9.52 -23.09
CA ALA A 501 -0.89 9.74 -23.62
C ALA A 501 0.15 10.08 -22.54
N ASP A 502 -0.22 10.85 -21.52
CA ASP A 502 0.68 11.28 -20.45
C ASP A 502 0.90 10.20 -19.36
N SER A 503 0.13 9.11 -19.38
CA SER A 503 0.19 8.04 -18.36
C SER A 503 1.19 6.91 -18.67
N ALA A 504 1.98 7.03 -19.75
CA ALA A 504 2.81 5.94 -20.26
C ALA A 504 4.31 6.04 -19.88
N LEU A 505 4.73 5.13 -18.97
CA LEU A 505 6.11 4.69 -18.65
C LEU A 505 6.96 5.51 -17.66
N PRO A 506 7.43 4.85 -16.57
CA PRO A 506 8.71 5.16 -15.93
C PRO A 506 9.83 4.20 -16.42
N SER A 507 10.94 4.76 -16.88
CA SER A 507 12.19 4.04 -17.18
C SER A 507 13.09 4.01 -15.94
N PRO A 508 13.85 2.93 -15.65
CA PRO A 508 14.61 2.82 -14.40
C PRO A 508 15.80 3.78 -14.35
N ARG A 509 16.00 4.47 -13.22
CA ARG A 509 17.19 5.27 -12.94
C ARG A 509 17.80 4.97 -11.57
N GLU A 510 19.13 4.93 -11.56
CA GLU A 510 19.98 4.72 -10.38
C GLU A 510 20.04 5.95 -9.46
N PRO A 511 20.43 5.79 -8.18
CA PRO A 511 20.30 6.84 -7.18
C PRO A 511 21.42 7.88 -7.25
N ILE A 512 21.07 9.15 -7.05
CA ILE A 512 22.00 10.26 -6.83
C ILE A 512 21.95 10.69 -5.37
N GLU A 513 23.11 10.71 -4.71
CA GLU A 513 23.29 11.28 -3.37
C GLU A 513 23.32 12.81 -3.41
N GLN A 514 22.80 13.46 -2.35
CA GLN A 514 23.36 14.59 -1.58
C GLN A 514 22.23 15.47 -0.99
N SER A 515 22.11 15.55 0.34
CA SER A 515 22.73 16.61 1.18
C SER A 515 22.41 18.05 0.77
N ALA A 516 21.52 18.73 1.51
CA ALA A 516 21.94 19.78 2.47
C ALA A 516 20.78 20.49 3.21
N ARG A 517 20.83 20.40 4.54
CA ARG A 517 20.57 21.45 5.55
C ARG A 517 19.83 22.73 5.12
N ARG A 518 18.67 22.99 5.74
CA ARG A 518 18.34 24.32 6.31
C ARG A 518 17.73 24.18 7.72
N THR A 519 18.14 25.05 8.63
CA THR A 519 17.68 25.13 10.03
C THR A 519 16.91 26.46 10.18
N PRO A 520 15.80 26.51 10.94
CA PRO A 520 14.86 27.63 10.86
C PRO A 520 15.22 28.81 11.78
N GLN A 521 14.63 29.97 11.50
CA GLN A 521 14.76 31.18 12.31
C GLN A 521 13.46 31.44 13.09
N GLN A 522 13.57 31.64 14.40
CA GLN A 522 12.46 31.81 15.34
C GLN A 522 11.87 33.23 15.33
N ARG A 523 10.57 33.38 15.67
CA ARG A 523 10.09 34.23 16.79
C ARG A 523 8.59 34.05 17.07
N LEU A 524 8.27 33.90 18.36
CA LEU A 524 6.98 34.11 19.04
C LEU A 524 7.00 35.55 19.65
N PRO A 525 6.04 36.04 20.48
CA PRO A 525 4.71 35.54 20.90
C PRO A 525 3.59 36.61 20.61
N ASP A 526 2.40 36.75 21.23
CA ASP A 526 1.65 36.04 22.29
C ASP A 526 0.13 36.36 22.23
N ASN A 527 -0.68 35.63 23.03
CA ASN A 527 -1.81 36.07 23.89
C ASN A 527 -3.05 35.15 23.95
N SER A 528 -3.60 35.09 25.18
CA SER A 528 -4.66 34.24 25.71
C SER A 528 -6.07 34.87 25.72
N MET A 529 -7.15 34.06 25.68
CA MET A 529 -8.03 33.79 26.84
C MET A 529 -9.27 32.94 26.49
N ASP A 530 -9.86 32.33 27.52
CA ASP A 530 -11.00 31.38 27.50
C ASP A 530 -12.41 32.03 27.50
N VAL A 531 -13.44 31.14 27.46
CA VAL A 531 -14.78 31.20 28.10
C VAL A 531 -16.04 31.35 27.19
N ASP A 532 -16.86 30.29 27.25
CA ASP A 532 -18.33 30.11 27.11
C ASP A 532 -19.23 30.82 26.07
N GLY A 533 -20.17 30.02 25.52
CA GLY A 533 -21.56 30.44 25.28
C GLY A 533 -22.06 30.43 23.83
N PRO A 534 -23.11 29.64 23.47
CA PRO A 534 -23.69 29.61 22.12
C PRO A 534 -24.80 30.67 21.93
N PRO A 535 -25.26 30.87 20.67
CA PRO A 535 -26.68 30.62 20.47
C PRO A 535 -27.09 29.93 19.15
N GLU A 536 -28.35 29.49 19.23
CA GLU A 536 -29.27 28.90 18.26
C GLU A 536 -29.33 29.55 16.86
N GLY A 537 -29.81 28.79 15.86
CA GLY A 537 -30.08 29.32 14.52
C GLY A 537 -30.49 28.29 13.47
N GLY A 538 -31.54 27.51 13.71
CA GLY A 538 -32.05 26.56 12.71
C GLY A 538 -32.99 27.21 11.69
N TYR A 539 -32.83 26.88 10.40
CA TYR A 539 -33.88 27.09 9.39
C TYR A 539 -34.06 25.86 8.49
N SER A 540 -35.29 25.35 8.49
CA SER A 540 -35.77 24.26 7.65
C SER A 540 -36.75 24.83 6.62
N ILE A 541 -36.53 24.59 5.33
CA ILE A 541 -37.54 24.86 4.29
C ILE A 541 -37.69 23.62 3.41
N LYS A 542 -38.85 22.97 3.51
CA LYS A 542 -39.32 21.96 2.55
C LYS A 542 -40.22 22.64 1.52
N GLY A 543 -39.94 22.39 0.24
CA GLY A 543 -40.94 22.11 -0.80
C GLY A 543 -41.90 23.20 -1.25
N ALA A 544 -41.97 23.39 -2.58
CA ALA A 544 -43.24 23.41 -3.31
C ALA A 544 -42.97 23.01 -4.77
N ALA A 545 -43.99 22.45 -5.42
CA ALA A 545 -43.90 21.97 -6.79
C ALA A 545 -44.63 22.91 -7.78
N LYS A 546 -44.60 22.50 -9.06
CA LYS A 546 -45.72 22.48 -10.02
C LYS A 546 -45.73 23.51 -11.19
N MET A 547 -45.50 22.94 -12.38
CA MET A 547 -46.31 23.02 -13.62
C MET A 547 -46.41 24.28 -14.52
N GLU A 548 -46.51 23.92 -15.81
CA GLU A 548 -47.27 24.55 -16.91
C GLU A 548 -46.67 25.70 -17.75
N SER A 549 -46.02 25.28 -18.84
CA SER A 549 -46.32 25.61 -20.25
C SER A 549 -47.09 26.91 -20.59
N THR A 550 -46.57 27.69 -21.55
CA THR A 550 -47.09 27.70 -22.94
C THR A 550 -46.25 28.54 -23.92
N ASN A 551 -46.47 28.28 -25.21
CA ASN A 551 -45.76 28.80 -26.40
C ASN A 551 -45.65 30.34 -26.53
N ALA A 552 -44.57 30.79 -27.18
CA ALA A 552 -44.54 32.02 -27.97
C ALA A 552 -43.72 31.82 -29.26
N VAL A 553 -44.07 32.54 -30.33
CA VAL A 553 -43.65 32.24 -31.72
C VAL A 553 -42.61 33.22 -32.25
N GLY A 554 -41.50 32.68 -32.76
CA GLY A 554 -40.82 33.12 -33.99
C GLY A 554 -40.01 34.43 -34.02
N THR A 555 -38.75 34.33 -34.47
CA THR A 555 -38.14 35.23 -35.48
C THR A 555 -36.72 34.76 -35.90
N GLY A 556 -36.31 35.09 -37.13
CA GLY A 556 -34.92 35.47 -37.44
C GLY A 556 -33.84 34.38 -37.64
N ARG A 557 -33.64 33.93 -38.89
CA ARG A 557 -32.43 33.23 -39.35
C ARG A 557 -31.14 34.06 -39.13
N GLN A 558 -30.11 33.44 -38.57
CA GLN A 558 -28.74 33.49 -39.13
C GLN A 558 -28.13 32.09 -39.09
N GLN A 559 -27.82 31.51 -40.26
CA GLN A 559 -27.09 30.24 -40.35
C GLN A 559 -25.59 30.51 -40.22
N GLN A 560 -25.01 30.26 -39.05
CA GLN A 560 -23.57 30.06 -38.94
C GLN A 560 -23.23 28.71 -39.57
N ARG A 561 -22.24 28.69 -40.48
CA ARG A 561 -21.65 27.43 -40.96
C ARG A 561 -20.90 26.77 -39.80
N PRO A 562 -20.88 25.43 -39.69
CA PRO A 562 -19.95 24.77 -38.77
C PRO A 562 -18.50 25.12 -39.17
N PRO A 563 -17.58 25.24 -38.19
CA PRO A 563 -16.17 25.42 -38.50
C PRO A 563 -15.64 24.21 -39.28
N PRO A 564 -14.66 24.39 -40.20
CA PRO A 564 -14.09 23.29 -40.96
C PRO A 564 -13.43 22.27 -40.03
N SER A 565 -13.49 21.01 -40.44
CA SER A 565 -12.99 19.86 -39.69
C SER A 565 -11.46 19.93 -39.52
N LEU A 566 -10.92 19.13 -38.61
CA LEU A 566 -9.47 19.13 -38.35
C LEU A 566 -8.68 18.59 -39.57
N ILE A 567 -9.30 17.75 -40.38
CA ILE A 567 -8.79 17.25 -41.67
C ILE A 567 -8.74 18.38 -42.72
N ASP A 568 -9.82 19.17 -42.87
CA ASP A 568 -9.85 20.31 -43.81
C ASP A 568 -8.73 21.34 -43.52
N ARG A 569 -8.32 21.48 -42.25
CA ARG A 569 -7.22 22.38 -41.84
C ARG A 569 -5.85 21.80 -42.17
N LEU A 570 -5.63 20.52 -41.89
CA LEU A 570 -4.38 19.81 -42.22
C LEU A 570 -4.12 19.79 -43.74
N GLU A 571 -5.16 19.66 -44.57
CA GLU A 571 -5.00 19.77 -46.03
C GLU A 571 -4.69 21.21 -46.48
N SER A 572 -5.21 22.23 -45.78
CA SER A 572 -4.92 23.63 -46.10
C SER A 572 -3.47 24.04 -45.79
N GLU A 573 -2.84 23.48 -44.75
CA GLU A 573 -1.43 23.71 -44.43
C GLU A 573 -0.49 22.97 -45.38
N ARG A 574 -0.90 21.79 -45.88
CA ARG A 574 -0.11 20.97 -46.81
C ARG A 574 0.06 21.62 -48.19
N ASN A 575 -0.89 22.45 -48.62
CA ASN A 575 -0.81 23.19 -49.88
C ASN A 575 0.00 24.50 -49.80
N ASN A 576 0.41 24.95 -48.60
CA ASN A 576 1.12 26.22 -48.41
C ASN A 576 2.66 26.09 -48.35
N THR A 577 3.21 24.89 -48.61
CA THR A 577 4.65 24.59 -48.49
C THR A 577 5.28 24.09 -49.79
N SER A 578 4.97 24.75 -50.92
CA SER A 578 5.64 24.51 -52.20
C SER A 578 6.06 25.80 -52.91
N GLY A 579 7.23 26.32 -52.55
CA GLY A 579 7.86 27.46 -53.21
C GLY A 579 9.33 27.65 -52.80
N VAL A 580 10.24 27.60 -53.78
CA VAL A 580 11.71 27.78 -53.66
C VAL A 580 12.42 26.63 -52.91
N GLY A 581 13.54 26.05 -53.37
CA GLY A 581 14.26 26.24 -54.65
C GLY A 581 15.72 25.75 -54.57
N ASP A 582 16.03 24.74 -55.37
CA ASP A 582 17.31 24.48 -56.05
C ASP A 582 18.65 24.09 -55.34
N THR A 583 19.19 22.97 -55.85
CA THR A 583 20.60 22.67 -56.28
C THR A 583 21.59 21.83 -55.45
N PHE A 584 22.32 20.97 -56.20
CA PHE A 584 23.48 20.11 -55.88
C PHE A 584 23.32 18.99 -54.81
N GLY A 585 23.85 17.78 -54.99
CA GLY A 585 24.61 17.20 -56.10
C GLY A 585 24.87 15.69 -55.94
N SER A 586 25.31 15.02 -57.01
CA SER A 586 25.38 13.55 -57.11
C SER A 586 26.36 12.84 -56.16
N ARG A 587 25.97 11.66 -55.66
CA ARG A 587 26.73 10.39 -55.78
C ARG A 587 25.94 9.20 -55.24
N GLY A 588 25.71 8.18 -56.08
CA GLY A 588 25.01 6.96 -55.68
C GLY A 588 25.94 5.84 -55.20
N LYS A 589 25.35 4.77 -54.64
CA LYS A 589 25.91 3.41 -54.61
C LYS A 589 24.77 2.37 -54.49
N GLN A 590 24.89 1.27 -55.22
CA GLN A 590 23.93 0.16 -55.25
C GLN A 590 24.15 -0.85 -54.12
N LYS A 591 23.12 -1.71 -53.96
CA LYS A 591 23.04 -3.08 -53.39
C LYS A 591 22.20 -3.11 -52.10
N ARG A 592 21.05 -3.82 -52.12
CA ARG A 592 20.90 -5.30 -51.90
C ARG A 592 21.47 -5.68 -50.53
N TRP A 593 20.70 -6.29 -49.62
CA TRP A 593 19.48 -7.09 -49.81
C TRP A 593 18.25 -6.52 -49.12
#